data_AF-W2Y7R6-F1
#
_entry.id   AF-W2Y7R6-F1
#
_cell.length_a   1.000
_cell.length_b   1.000
_cell.length_c   1.000
_cell.angle_alpha   90.00
_cell.angle_beta   90.00
_cell.angle_gamma   90.00
#
_symmetry.space_group_name_H-M   'P 1'
#
loop_
_entity.id
_entity.type
_entity.pdbx_description
1 polymer ?
#
loop_
_entity_poly.entity_id
_entity_poly.type
_entity_poly.pdbx_seq_one_letter_code
_entity_poly.pdbx_strand_id
1 'polypeptide(L)' 'MDGAAALGKLDLLKRLHSNIPEDCSNAAFVNAAANRHLNVLEWLYEFYLQRANPAEEIIRAAECGYMDIVRFLNRK' A
#
# COMPACT_ATOMS: atom_id res chain seq x y z
N MET A 1 -2.87 -3.33 10.40
CA MET A 1 -2.64 -2.10 9.60
C MET A 1 -3.37 -2.13 8.24
N ASP A 2 -3.59 -3.32 7.69
CA ASP A 2 -4.16 -3.54 6.35
C ASP A 2 -5.50 -2.83 6.09
N GLY A 3 -6.44 -2.88 7.05
CA GLY A 3 -7.73 -2.19 6.90
C GLY A 3 -7.62 -0.67 6.83
N ALA A 4 -6.63 -0.07 7.50
CA ALA A 4 -6.36 1.36 7.40
C ALA A 4 -5.76 1.71 6.02
N ALA A 5 -4.91 0.84 5.49
CA ALA A 5 -4.34 0.99 4.16
C ALA A 5 -5.41 0.87 3.05
N ALA A 6 -6.31 -0.10 3.18
CA ALA A 6 -7.45 -0.28 2.28
C ALA A 6 -8.41 0.92 2.24
N LEU A 7 -8.48 1.70 3.31
CA LEU A 7 -9.32 2.90 3.42
C LEU A 7 -8.56 4.21 3.16
N GLY A 8 -7.27 4.15 2.81
CA GLY A 8 -6.47 5.35 2.55
C GLY A 8 -6.14 6.19 3.79
N LYS A 9 -6.31 5.63 5.00
CA LYS A 9 -6.18 6.37 6.27
C LYS A 9 -4.72 6.46 6.72
N LEU A 10 -3.91 7.26 6.00
CA LEU A 10 -2.48 7.43 6.28
C LEU A 10 -2.20 7.90 7.72
N ASP A 11 -2.99 8.80 8.28
CA ASP A 11 -2.79 9.28 9.67
C ASP A 11 -3.00 8.16 10.69
N LEU A 12 -3.96 7.27 10.43
CA LEU A 12 -4.20 6.10 11.27
C LEU A 12 -3.03 5.12 11.15
N LEU A 13 -2.50 4.90 9.94
CA LEU A 13 -1.31 4.07 9.73
C LEU A 13 -0.09 4.59 10.48
N LYS A 14 0.18 5.90 10.43
CA LYS A 14 1.28 6.53 11.18
C LYS A 14 1.12 6.36 12.70
N ARG A 15 -0.12 6.47 13.21
CA ARG A 15 -0.44 6.20 14.62
C ARG A 15 -0.29 4.73 15.00
N LEU A 16 -0.66 3.80 14.12
CA LEU A 16 -0.53 2.36 14.35
C LEU A 16 0.93 1.91 14.29
N HIS A 17 1.72 2.44 13.35
CA HIS A 17 3.16 2.17 13.23
C HIS A 17 3.91 2.37 14.54
N SER A 18 3.59 3.46 15.26
CA SER A 18 4.25 3.82 16.53
C SER A 18 3.92 2.86 17.67
N ASN A 19 2.86 2.05 17.56
CA ASN A 19 2.34 1.21 18.64
C ASN A 19 2.41 -0.29 18.33
N ILE A 20 2.23 -0.69 17.06
CA ILE A 20 2.04 -2.08 16.64
C ILE A 20 2.66 -2.30 15.23
N PRO A 21 4.00 -2.36 15.11
CA PRO A 21 4.67 -2.46 13.82
C PRO A 21 4.52 -3.83 13.12
N GLU A 22 4.12 -4.89 13.83
CA GLU A 22 4.07 -6.26 13.29
C GLU A 22 2.84 -6.55 12.41
N ASP A 23 1.78 -5.75 12.52
CA ASP A 23 0.44 -6.00 11.95
C ASP A 23 0.26 -5.48 10.51
N CYS A 24 1.35 -5.24 9.79
CA CYS A 24 1.32 -4.86 8.37
C CYS A 24 1.59 -6.08 7.49
N SER A 25 0.62 -6.57 6.73
CA SER A 25 0.85 -7.64 5.76
C SER A 25 1.04 -7.10 4.34
N ASN A 26 1.37 -7.97 3.38
CA ASN A 26 1.37 -7.61 1.96
C ASN A 26 -0.03 -7.15 1.48
N ALA A 27 -1.11 -7.55 2.16
CA ALA A 27 -2.47 -7.11 1.83
C ALA A 27 -2.64 -5.59 2.02
N ALA A 28 -1.87 -4.94 2.90
CA ALA A 28 -1.90 -3.48 3.02
C ALA A 28 -1.53 -2.79 1.70
N PHE A 29 -0.48 -3.28 1.03
CA PHE A 29 -0.01 -2.74 -0.23
C PHE A 29 -1.00 -3.03 -1.36
N VAL A 30 -1.42 -4.29 -1.48
CA VAL A 30 -2.36 -4.73 -2.53
C VAL A 30 -3.67 -3.96 -2.43
N ASN A 31 -4.22 -3.79 -1.22
CA ASN A 31 -5.45 -3.04 -1.03
C ASN A 31 -5.27 -1.54 -1.25
N ALA A 32 -4.12 -0.96 -0.87
CA ALA A 32 -3.84 0.45 -1.18
C ALA A 32 -3.72 0.68 -2.70
N ALA A 33 -3.10 -0.25 -3.42
CA ALA A 33 -3.00 -0.22 -4.88
C ALA A 33 -4.37 -0.38 -5.56
N ALA A 34 -5.16 -1.37 -5.11
CA ALA A 34 -6.51 -1.64 -5.61
C ALA A 34 -7.55 -0.56 -5.28
N ASN A 35 -7.24 0.39 -4.38
CA ASN A 35 -8.11 1.52 -4.02
C ASN A 35 -7.49 2.88 -4.37
N ARG A 36 -6.41 2.91 -5.17
CA ARG A 36 -5.74 4.13 -5.65
C ARG A 36 -5.22 5.04 -4.53
N HIS A 37 -4.75 4.47 -3.43
CA HIS A 37 -4.20 5.19 -2.29
C HIS A 37 -2.68 5.38 -2.40
N LEU A 38 -2.25 6.25 -3.34
CA LEU A 38 -0.84 6.49 -3.63
C LEU A 38 -0.03 6.96 -2.42
N ASN A 39 -0.58 7.89 -1.62
CA ASN A 39 0.06 8.41 -0.41
C ASN A 39 0.29 7.32 0.66
N VAL A 40 -0.58 6.32 0.72
CA VAL A 40 -0.40 5.14 1.58
C VAL A 40 0.67 4.23 1.02
N LEU A 41 0.69 3.98 -0.30
CA LEU A 41 1.74 3.17 -0.94
C LEU A 41 3.12 3.80 -0.74
N GLU A 42 3.28 5.09 -0.96
CA GLU A 42 4.55 5.80 -0.73
C GLU A 42 5.08 5.55 0.69
N TRP A 43 4.20 5.69 1.69
CA TRP A 43 4.55 5.46 3.07
C TRP A 43 4.83 3.97 3.38
N LEU A 44 4.05 3.04 2.83
CA LEU A 44 4.28 1.61 3.01
C LEU A 44 5.61 1.17 2.39
N TYR A 45 5.96 1.67 1.20
CA TYR A 45 7.24 1.41 0.55
C TYR A 45 8.44 2.04 1.26
N GLU A 46 8.23 3.09 2.07
CA GLU A 46 9.27 3.71 2.88
C GLU A 46 9.64 2.86 4.11
N PHE A 47 8.66 2.28 4.79
CA PHE A 47 8.87 1.61 6.09
C PHE A 47 8.77 0.08 6.05
N TYR A 48 8.11 -0.50 5.05
CA TYR A 48 7.74 -1.92 5.00
C TYR A 48 8.07 -2.58 3.65
N LEU A 49 9.04 -2.06 2.90
CA LEU A 49 9.43 -2.54 1.57
C LEU A 49 9.55 -4.09 1.48
N GLN A 50 10.12 -4.71 2.49
CA GLN A 50 10.31 -6.16 2.60
C GLN A 50 9.01 -6.97 2.63
N ARG A 51 7.86 -6.32 2.87
CA ARG A 51 6.52 -6.91 2.91
C ARG A 51 5.72 -6.64 1.64
N ALA A 52 6.25 -5.85 0.70
CA ALA A 52 5.57 -5.53 -0.56
C ALA A 52 5.42 -6.78 -1.44
N ASN A 53 4.40 -6.78 -2.29
CA ASN A 53 4.20 -7.78 -3.34
C ASN A 53 3.93 -7.07 -4.68
N PRO A 54 4.96 -6.48 -5.31
CA PRO A 54 4.76 -5.61 -6.47
C PRO A 54 4.01 -6.27 -7.63
N ALA A 55 4.19 -7.58 -7.82
CA ALA A 55 3.49 -8.33 -8.86
C ALA A 55 1.97 -8.30 -8.66
N GLU A 56 1.49 -8.58 -7.44
CA GLU A 56 0.06 -8.56 -7.14
C GLU A 56 -0.50 -7.12 -7.09
N GLU A 57 0.27 -6.17 -6.57
CA GLU A 57 -0.10 -4.75 -6.55
C GLU A 57 -0.31 -4.19 -7.96
N ILE A 58 0.61 -4.48 -8.90
CA ILE A 58 0.51 -4.05 -10.29
C ILE A 58 -0.70 -4.69 -10.97
N ILE A 59 -0.92 -5.99 -10.77
CA ILE A 59 -2.09 -6.70 -11.35
C ILE A 59 -3.38 -6.03 -10.86
N ARG A 60 -3.52 -5.82 -9.55
CA ARG A 60 -4.74 -5.25 -8.98
C ARG A 60 -4.96 -3.79 -9.38
N ALA A 61 -3.90 -2.98 -9.41
CA ALA A 61 -3.99 -1.61 -9.91
C ALA A 61 -4.38 -1.57 -11.39
N ALA A 62 -3.87 -2.50 -12.21
CA ALA A 62 -4.21 -2.61 -13.62
C ALA A 62 -5.65 -3.07 -13.84
N GLU A 63 -6.13 -4.07 -13.08
CA GLU A 63 -7.53 -4.54 -13.09
C GLU A 63 -8.51 -3.39 -12.78
N CYS A 64 -8.14 -2.48 -11.88
CA CYS A 64 -8.94 -1.31 -11.54
C CYS A 64 -8.73 -0.10 -12.48
N GLY A 65 -7.81 -0.18 -13.45
CA GLY A 65 -7.50 0.91 -14.38
C GLY A 65 -6.69 2.07 -13.79
N TYR A 66 -6.03 1.87 -12.64
CA TYR A 66 -5.26 2.90 -11.92
C TYR A 66 -3.83 3.02 -12.45
N MET A 67 -3.71 3.63 -13.63
CA MET A 67 -2.44 3.78 -14.35
C MET A 67 -1.40 4.65 -13.61
N ASP A 68 -1.84 5.55 -12.72
CA ASP A 68 -0.95 6.31 -11.84
C ASP A 68 -0.24 5.40 -10.83
N ILE A 69 -0.96 4.47 -10.23
CA ILE A 69 -0.39 3.45 -9.33
C ILE A 69 0.54 2.51 -10.10
N VAL A 70 0.12 1.99 -11.27
CA VAL A 70 0.97 1.10 -12.09
C VAL A 70 2.29 1.79 -12.45
N ARG A 71 2.25 3.07 -12.83
CA ARG A 71 3.46 3.85 -13.12
C ARG A 71 4.33 4.09 -11.89
N PHE A 72 3.71 4.28 -10.72
CA PHE A 72 4.44 4.41 -9.46
C PHE A 72 5.18 3.11 -9.12
N LEU A 73 4.47 1.97 -9.17
CA LEU A 73 5.02 0.66 -8.86
C LEU A 73 6.13 0.24 -9.84
N ASN A 74 5.99 0.55 -11.13
CA ASN A 74 7.04 0.29 -12.13
C ASN A 74 8.32 1.11 -11.93
N ARG A 75 8.33 2.12 -11.05
CA ARG A 75 9.49 2.95 -10.73
C ARG A 75 10.14 2.61 -9.38
N LYS A 76 9.52 1.72 -8.59
CA LYS A 76 9.99 1.30 -7.27
C LYS A 76 10.75 -0.02 -7.37
#